data_AF-A0A430QTS5-F1
#
_entry.id   AF-A0A430QTS5-F1
#
_cell.length_a   1.000
_cell.length_b   1.000
_cell.length_c   1.000
_cell.angle_alpha   90.00
_cell.angle_beta   90.00
_cell.angle_gamma   90.00
#
_symmetry.space_group_name_H-M   'P 1'
#
loop_
_entity.id
_entity.type
_entity.pdbx_description
1 polymer ?
#
loop_
_entity_poly.entity_id
_entity_poly.type
_entity_poly.pdbx_seq_one_letter_code
_entity_poly.pdbx_strand_id
1 'polypeptide(L)'
;ISQLNLKLGPIINTHLHADHVTGSGLLKRIPGSFSVLSHYDGVKVDKIIKHGDVIKFGNFELECRSTPGRLVLKSPLILFEKHMTV
;
A
#
# COMPACT_ATOMS: atom_id res chain seq x y z
N ILE A 1 17.22 0.37 -2.01
CA ILE A 1 16.68 -0.43 -3.15
C ILE A 1 17.83 -0.92 -4.04
N SER A 2 18.59 -0.02 -4.68
CA SER A 2 19.68 -0.39 -5.60
C SER A 2 20.81 -1.19 -4.96
N GLN A 3 21.21 -0.87 -3.72
CA GLN A 3 22.28 -1.60 -3.00
C GLN A 3 21.95 -3.08 -2.75
N LEU A 4 20.66 -3.43 -2.72
CA LEU A 4 20.18 -4.80 -2.53
C LEU A 4 19.72 -5.45 -3.85
N ASN A 5 19.92 -4.77 -4.98
CA ASN A 5 19.45 -5.20 -6.31
C ASN A 5 17.95 -5.59 -6.34
N LEU A 6 17.11 -4.82 -5.63
CA LEU A 6 15.67 -5.04 -5.58
C LEU A 6 14.93 -4.21 -6.64
N LYS A 7 13.81 -4.74 -7.12
CA LYS A 7 12.83 -3.97 -7.91
C LYS A 7 11.77 -3.39 -6.99
N LEU A 8 11.50 -2.09 -7.11
CA LEU A 8 10.43 -1.46 -6.33
C LEU A 8 9.08 -1.85 -6.92
N GLY A 9 8.23 -2.47 -6.10
CA GLY A 9 6.87 -2.86 -6.48
C GLY A 9 5.81 -1.91 -5.91
N PRO A 10 4.74 -2.43 -5.28
CA PRO A 10 3.70 -1.59 -4.70
C PRO A 10 4.24 -0.70 -3.56
N ILE A 11 3.91 0.58 -3.59
CA ILE A 11 4.24 1.57 -2.55
C ILE A 11 2.97 1.84 -1.76
N ILE A 12 2.87 1.25 -0.57
CA ILE A 12 1.61 1.15 0.15
C ILE A 12 1.60 2.12 1.33
N ASN A 13 0.56 2.94 1.42
CA ASN A 13 0.27 3.72 2.62
C ASN A 13 -0.84 3.00 3.41
N THR A 14 -0.72 2.93 4.73
CA THR A 14 -1.73 2.26 5.58
C THR A 14 -2.96 3.13 5.82
N HIS A 15 -2.79 4.45 5.75
CA HIS A 15 -3.83 5.46 5.92
C HIS A 15 -3.41 6.78 5.24
N LEU A 16 -4.33 7.74 5.19
CA LEU A 16 -3.97 9.12 4.85
C LEU A 16 -3.27 9.78 6.04
N HIS A 17 -2.03 10.21 5.83
CA HIS A 17 -1.21 10.84 6.87
C HIS A 17 -1.56 12.34 6.99
N ALA A 18 -1.71 12.83 8.21
CA ALA A 18 -1.99 14.24 8.51
C ALA A 18 -0.73 14.99 9.01
N ASP A 19 0.31 14.24 9.32
CA ASP A 19 1.52 14.67 9.99
C ASP A 19 2.74 14.75 9.05
N HIS A 20 2.64 14.16 7.86
CA HIS A 20 3.71 14.20 6.86
C HIS A 20 3.20 14.00 5.43
N VAL A 21 4.03 14.40 4.46
CA VAL A 21 3.80 14.16 3.03
C VAL A 21 4.38 12.80 2.65
N THR A 22 3.57 11.93 2.04
CA THR A 22 4.02 10.61 1.56
C THR A 22 5.06 10.72 0.44
N GLY A 23 6.06 9.83 0.45
CA GLY A 23 7.04 9.71 -0.63
C GLY A 23 6.53 9.01 -1.88
N SER A 24 5.32 8.44 -1.86
CA SER A 24 4.77 7.59 -2.94
C SER A 24 4.72 8.30 -4.29
N GLY A 25 4.46 9.61 -4.31
CA GLY A 25 4.44 10.41 -5.53
C GLY A 25 5.80 10.53 -6.22
N LEU A 26 6.90 10.56 -5.47
CA LEU A 26 8.25 10.58 -6.03
C LEU A 26 8.69 9.17 -6.44
N LEU A 27 8.44 8.19 -5.58
CA LEU A 27 8.88 6.81 -5.76
C LEU A 27 8.20 6.13 -6.93
N LYS A 28 6.93 6.43 -7.22
CA LYS A 28 6.19 5.83 -8.34
C LYS A 28 6.74 6.16 -9.73
N ARG A 29 7.69 7.09 -9.83
CA ARG A 29 8.43 7.37 -11.07
C ARG A 29 9.45 6.28 -11.40
N ILE A 30 9.78 5.40 -10.46
CA ILE A 30 10.61 4.22 -10.73
C ILE A 30 9.78 3.22 -11.56
N PRO A 31 10.25 2.79 -12.74
CA PRO A 31 9.48 1.89 -13.60
C PRO A 31 9.04 0.62 -12.88
N GLY A 32 7.76 0.26 -13.05
CA GLY A 32 7.16 -0.93 -12.44
C GLY A 32 6.62 -0.73 -11.01
N SER A 33 6.90 0.42 -10.38
CA SER A 33 6.32 0.77 -9.08
C SER A 33 5.00 1.52 -9.24
N PHE A 34 4.11 1.40 -8.25
CA PHE A 34 2.81 2.06 -8.24
C PHE A 34 2.33 2.29 -6.81
N SER A 35 1.63 3.39 -6.60
CA SER A 35 1.08 3.77 -5.29
C SER A 35 -0.20 3.00 -4.97
N VAL A 36 -0.36 2.63 -3.70
CA VAL A 36 -1.51 1.88 -3.18
C VAL A 36 -2.03 2.51 -1.88
N LEU A 37 -3.35 2.66 -1.77
CA LEU A 37 -4.05 3.16 -0.58
C LEU A 37 -5.48 2.62 -0.58
N SER A 38 -6.09 2.51 0.61
CA SER A 38 -7.53 2.35 0.72
C SER A 38 -8.30 3.55 0.17
N HIS A 39 -9.60 3.40 -0.05
CA HIS A 39 -10.39 4.48 -0.63
C HIS A 39 -10.50 5.69 0.32
N TYR A 40 -10.11 6.87 -0.18
CA TYR A 40 -10.32 8.19 0.42
C TYR A 40 -10.82 9.18 -0.63
N ASP A 41 -11.72 10.07 -0.21
CA ASP A 41 -12.21 11.15 -1.06
C ASP A 41 -11.08 12.13 -1.39
N GLY A 42 -10.94 12.52 -2.67
CA GLY A 42 -9.97 13.53 -3.12
C GLY A 42 -8.51 13.07 -3.24
N VAL A 43 -8.20 11.80 -2.96
CA VAL A 43 -6.83 11.26 -3.06
C VAL A 43 -6.58 10.64 -4.44
N LYS A 44 -5.43 10.95 -5.05
CA LYS A 44 -4.95 10.30 -6.27
C LYS A 44 -3.98 9.19 -5.92
N VAL A 45 -4.32 7.96 -6.31
CA VAL A 45 -3.51 6.76 -6.10
C VAL A 45 -3.64 5.86 -7.32
N ASP A 46 -2.59 5.11 -7.65
CA ASP A 46 -2.60 4.27 -8.86
C ASP A 46 -3.46 3.01 -8.67
N LYS A 47 -3.52 2.45 -7.45
CA LYS A 47 -4.39 1.33 -7.10
C LYS A 47 -5.13 1.57 -5.77
N ILE A 48 -6.44 1.43 -5.80
CA ILE A 48 -7.29 1.44 -4.61
C ILE A 48 -7.49 0.00 -4.12
N ILE A 49 -7.40 -0.21 -2.80
CA ILE A 49 -7.60 -1.52 -2.15
C ILE A 49 -8.71 -1.46 -1.09
N LYS A 50 -9.30 -2.62 -0.79
CA LYS A 50 -10.39 -2.82 0.17
C LYS A 50 -10.08 -3.94 1.14
N HIS A 51 -10.92 -4.09 2.18
CA HIS A 51 -10.84 -5.24 3.09
C HIS A 51 -10.93 -6.55 2.29
N GLY A 52 -10.04 -7.50 2.56
CA GLY A 52 -9.94 -8.79 1.89
C GLY A 52 -9.09 -8.79 0.61
N ASP A 53 -8.71 -7.62 0.08
CA ASP A 53 -7.85 -7.57 -1.11
C ASP A 53 -6.45 -8.11 -0.80
N VAL A 54 -5.83 -8.72 -1.81
CA VAL A 54 -4.48 -9.27 -1.71
C VAL A 54 -3.53 -8.52 -2.64
N ILE A 55 -2.38 -8.12 -2.09
CA ILE A 55 -1.29 -7.47 -2.83
C ILE A 55 -0.13 -8.46 -2.96
N LYS A 56 0.13 -8.92 -4.18
CA LYS A 56 1.23 -9.87 -4.46
C LYS A 56 2.53 -9.14 -4.76
N PHE A 57 3.65 -9.67 -4.26
CA PHE A 57 4.99 -9.18 -4.55
C PHE A 57 6.01 -10.32 -4.44
N GLY A 58 6.69 -10.64 -5.53
CA GLY A 58 7.55 -11.83 -5.57
C GLY A 58 6.78 -13.11 -5.22
N ASN A 59 7.28 -13.88 -4.25
CA ASN A 59 6.65 -15.10 -3.74
C ASN A 59 5.77 -14.87 -2.50
N PHE A 60 5.49 -13.60 -2.18
CA PHE A 60 4.77 -13.19 -0.99
C PHE A 60 3.48 -12.48 -1.36
N GLU A 61 2.56 -12.44 -0.40
CA GLU A 61 1.33 -11.68 -0.53
C GLU A 61 0.97 -10.97 0.78
N LEU A 62 0.33 -9.81 0.66
CA LEU A 62 -0.23 -9.05 1.77
C LEU A 62 -1.76 -9.07 1.70
N GLU A 63 -2.41 -9.60 2.72
CA GLU A 63 -3.87 -9.49 2.90
C GLU A 63 -4.21 -8.14 3.56
N CYS A 64 -5.12 -7.40 2.93
CA CYS A 64 -5.59 -6.11 3.42
C CYS A 64 -6.72 -6.31 4.44
N ARG A 65 -6.48 -5.96 5.70
CA ARG A 65 -7.52 -5.99 6.74
C ARG A 65 -7.87 -4.59 7.19
N SER A 66 -9.10 -4.19 6.91
CA SER A 66 -9.65 -2.93 7.45
C SER A 66 -9.77 -3.00 8.96
N THR A 67 -9.14 -2.03 9.63
CA THR A 67 -9.15 -1.87 11.09
C THR A 67 -9.63 -0.47 11.45
N PRO A 68 -10.87 -0.09 11.07
CA PRO A 68 -11.37 1.26 11.29
C PRO A 68 -11.44 1.55 12.80
N GLY A 69 -10.94 2.72 13.20
CA GLY A 69 -10.99 3.21 14.58
C GLY A 69 -11.79 4.51 14.72
N ARG A 70 -11.76 5.12 15.91
CA ARG A 70 -12.36 6.44 16.18
C ARG A 70 -11.33 7.55 15.97
N LEU A 71 -11.11 7.91 14.72
CA LEU A 71 -10.64 9.20 14.23
C LEU A 71 -10.92 9.20 12.71
N VAL A 72 -11.20 10.38 12.16
CA VAL A 72 -11.75 10.75 10.83
C VAL A 72 -11.15 10.04 9.59
N LEU A 73 -10.15 9.19 9.76
CA LEU A 73 -9.54 8.38 8.71
C LEU A 73 -10.45 7.20 8.37
N LYS A 74 -11.32 7.40 7.39
CA LYS A 74 -12.06 6.30 6.75
C LYS A 74 -11.05 5.28 6.20
N SER A 75 -11.07 4.05 6.73
CA SER A 75 -10.40 2.86 6.18
C SER A 75 -8.88 2.68 6.39
N PRO A 76 -8.30 2.81 7.60
CA PRO A 76 -6.95 2.31 7.84
C PRO A 76 -6.89 0.79 7.58
N LEU A 77 -5.82 0.35 6.93
CA LEU A 77 -5.54 -1.05 6.64
C LEU A 77 -4.31 -1.51 7.41
N ILE A 78 -4.41 -2.70 8.01
CA ILE A 78 -3.26 -3.51 8.38
C ILE A 78 -2.99 -4.48 7.23
N LEU A 79 -1.71 -4.63 6.88
CA LEU A 79 -1.25 -5.58 5.87
C LEU A 79 -0.67 -6.79 6.59
N PHE A 80 -1.22 -7.97 6.31
CA PHE A 80 -0.73 -9.23 6.87
C PHE A 80 0.02 -10.02 5.81
N GLU A 81 1.28 -10.36 6.08
CA GLU A 81 2.07 -11.22 5.20
C GLU A 81 1.59 -12.67 5.26
N LYS A 82 1.39 -13.26 4.09
CA LYS A 82 1.26 -14.71 3.91
C LYS A 82 2.33 -15.18 2.93
N HIS A 83 2.94 -16.32 3.26
CA HIS A 83 3.74 -17.05 2.30
C HIS A 83 2.81 -17.76 1.31
N MET A 84 3.03 -17.56 0.00
CA MET A 84 2.35 -18.38 -0.99
C MET A 84 2.87 -19.82 -0.84
N THR A 85 1.99 -20.71 -0.38
CA THR A 85 2.24 -22.15 -0.44
C THR A 85 2.00 -22.57 -1.89
N VAL A 86 3.04 -23.03 -2.57
CA VAL A 86 2.92 -23.68 -3.90
C VAL A 86 2.19 -25.01 -3.79
#